data_AF-A0A0F9J4D6-F1
#
_entry.id   AF-A0A0F9J4D6-F1
#
_cell.length_a   1.000
_cell.length_b   1.000
_cell.length_c   1.000
_cell.angle_alpha   90.00
_cell.angle_beta   90.00
_cell.angle_gamma   90.00
#
_symmetry.space_group_name_H-M   'P 1'
#
loop_
_entity.id
_entity.type
_entity.pdbx_description
1 polymer ?
#
loop_
_entity_poly.entity_id
_entity_poly.type
_entity_poly.pdbx_seq_one_letter_code
_entity_poly.pdbx_strand_id
1 'polypeptide(L)'
;MVNGHNASKAYSKAYPDCKSGARHAASLLLTNINIKEEIANRMAELKEQTGWSVDISLTKLKTVIAASMANNQYSSAVSGIVAANRLFNLDQPQDTDQNKELDESERAAARRIANITLTGDDVKTA
;
A
#
# COMPACT_ATOMS: atom_id res chain seq x y z
N MET A 1 -23.60 -12.12 -5.68
CA MET A 1 -22.45 -11.35 -5.15
C MET A 1 -22.93 -10.33 -4.14
N VAL A 2 -22.38 -10.34 -2.91
CA VAL A 2 -22.62 -9.25 -1.95
C VAL A 2 -21.68 -8.12 -2.31
N ASN A 3 -22.19 -7.03 -2.88
CA ASN A 3 -21.40 -5.82 -3.07
C ASN A 3 -21.09 -5.22 -1.69
N GLY A 4 -19.90 -5.50 -1.15
CA GLY A 4 -19.44 -5.11 0.19
C GLY A 4 -19.23 -3.60 0.41
N HIS A 5 -19.64 -2.76 -0.55
CA HIS A 5 -19.46 -1.31 -0.52
C HIS A 5 -20.64 -0.54 0.09
N ASN A 6 -21.61 -1.22 0.71
CA ASN A 6 -22.76 -0.57 1.35
C ASN A 6 -22.96 -1.07 2.79
N ALA A 7 -22.50 -0.27 3.75
CA ALA A 7 -22.58 -0.56 5.18
C ALA A 7 -24.03 -0.73 5.67
N SER A 8 -24.98 0.05 5.13
CA SER A 8 -26.39 -0.06 5.50
C SER A 8 -27.00 -1.38 5.03
N LYS A 9 -26.66 -1.83 3.81
CA LYS A 9 -27.11 -3.11 3.26
C LYS A 9 -26.48 -4.30 4.00
N ALA A 10 -25.20 -4.18 4.39
CA ALA A 10 -24.54 -5.18 5.22
C ALA A 10 -25.21 -5.29 6.60
N TYR A 11 -25.53 -4.15 7.21
CA TYR A 11 -26.24 -4.09 8.49
C TYR A 11 -27.63 -4.72 8.42
N SER A 12 -28.46 -4.33 7.46
CA SER A 12 -29.80 -4.92 7.29
C SER A 12 -29.76 -6.42 6.98
N LYS A 13 -28.68 -6.94 6.38
CA LYS A 13 -28.49 -8.37 6.18
C LYS A 13 -28.12 -9.09 7.48
N ALA A 14 -27.30 -8.48 8.33
CA ALA A 14 -26.92 -9.04 9.62
C ALA A 14 -28.04 -8.96 10.67
N TYR A 15 -28.88 -7.93 10.59
CA TYR A 15 -29.99 -7.66 11.51
C TYR A 15 -31.30 -7.47 10.72
N PRO A 16 -31.91 -8.55 10.19
CA PRO A 16 -33.08 -8.47 9.31
C PRO A 16 -34.33 -7.91 10.00
N ASP A 17 -34.45 -8.06 11.32
CA ASP A 17 -35.59 -7.56 12.09
C ASP A 17 -35.53 -6.05 12.40
N CYS A 18 -34.43 -5.38 12.02
CA CYS A 18 -34.25 -3.96 12.25
C CYS A 18 -35.08 -3.14 11.23
N LYS A 19 -36.26 -2.67 11.66
CA LYS A 19 -37.25 -1.99 10.80
C LYS A 19 -36.81 -0.61 10.29
N SER A 20 -35.89 0.08 10.98
CA SER A 20 -35.42 1.42 10.60
C SER A 20 -34.05 1.74 11.20
N GLY A 21 -33.40 2.81 10.73
CA GLY A 21 -32.14 3.30 11.32
C GLY A 21 -30.87 2.56 10.90
N ALA A 22 -30.96 1.59 9.96
CA ALA A 22 -29.83 0.79 9.49
C ALA A 22 -28.62 1.61 9.04
N ARG A 23 -28.84 2.79 8.44
CA ARG A 23 -27.75 3.69 8.02
C ARG A 23 -26.96 4.27 9.19
N HIS A 24 -27.66 4.74 10.22
CA HIS A 24 -27.02 5.32 11.40
C HIS A 24 -26.33 4.23 12.24
N ALA A 25 -27.01 3.11 12.46
CA ALA A 25 -26.46 1.99 13.22
C ALA A 25 -25.23 1.37 12.52
N ALA A 26 -25.25 1.22 11.19
CA ALA A 26 -24.08 0.78 10.43
C ALA A 26 -22.89 1.74 10.58
N SER A 27 -23.13 3.06 10.61
CA SER A 27 -22.06 4.04 10.81
C SER A 27 -21.46 3.95 12.21
N LEU A 28 -22.28 3.72 13.24
CA LEU A 28 -21.81 3.56 14.62
C LEU A 28 -21.00 2.27 14.80
N LEU A 29 -21.36 1.20 14.10
CA LEU A 29 -20.58 -0.04 14.15
C LEU A 29 -19.15 0.14 13.62
N LEU A 30 -18.96 0.95 12.57
CA LEU A 30 -17.62 1.21 12.02
C LEU A 30 -16.73 2.03 12.98
N THR A 31 -17.30 2.66 14.01
CA THR A 31 -16.50 3.33 15.06
C THR A 31 -16.10 2.38 16.19
N ASN A 32 -16.74 1.21 16.31
CA ASN A 32 -16.45 0.20 17.33
C ASN A 32 -15.04 -0.39 17.15
N ILE A 33 -14.30 -0.49 18.25
CA ILE A 33 -12.90 -0.95 18.24
C ILE A 33 -12.77 -2.41 17.80
N ASN A 34 -13.68 -3.29 18.24
CA ASN A 34 -13.65 -4.71 17.90
C ASN A 34 -13.83 -4.93 16.40
N ILE A 35 -14.63 -4.08 15.73
CA ILE A 35 -14.83 -4.14 14.28
C ILE A 35 -13.56 -3.70 13.54
N LYS A 36 -12.84 -2.71 14.07
CA LYS A 36 -11.56 -2.28 13.50
C LYS A 36 -10.49 -3.36 13.65
N GLU A 37 -10.42 -4.01 14.80
CA GLU A 37 -9.52 -5.14 15.05
C GLU A 37 -9.83 -6.31 14.12
N GLU A 38 -11.11 -6.67 13.94
CA GLU A 38 -11.51 -7.73 13.01
C GLU A 38 -11.15 -7.39 11.55
N ILE A 39 -11.27 -6.12 11.14
CA ILE A 39 -10.80 -5.68 9.81
C ILE A 39 -9.28 -5.86 9.70
N ALA A 40 -8.52 -5.50 10.74
CA ALA A 40 -7.07 -5.68 10.76
C ALA A 40 -6.67 -7.16 10.67
N ASN A 41 -7.34 -8.04 11.42
CA ASN A 41 -7.13 -9.47 11.38
C ASN A 41 -7.39 -10.04 9.98
N ARG A 42 -8.51 -9.66 9.35
CA ARG A 42 -8.82 -10.08 7.98
C ARG A 42 -7.81 -9.57 6.97
N MET A 43 -7.28 -8.35 7.14
CA MET A 43 -6.20 -7.84 6.28
C MET A 43 -4.91 -8.65 6.46
N ALA A 44 -4.57 -9.06 7.68
CA ALA A 44 -3.42 -9.92 7.96
C ALA A 44 -3.59 -11.31 7.34
N GLU A 45 -4.76 -11.94 7.50
CA GLU A 45 -5.09 -13.23 6.87
C GLU A 45 -5.01 -13.14 5.33
N LEU A 46 -5.55 -12.08 4.73
CA LEU A 46 -5.47 -11.86 3.29
C LEU A 46 -4.01 -11.69 2.83
N LYS A 47 -3.19 -10.99 3.61
CA LYS A 47 -1.75 -10.86 3.31
C LYS A 47 -1.06 -12.22 3.31
N GLU A 48 -1.36 -13.08 4.27
CA GLU A 48 -0.82 -14.45 4.34
C GLU A 48 -1.30 -15.30 3.15
N GLN A 49 -2.60 -15.28 2.84
CA GLN A 49 -3.18 -16.06 1.74
C GLN A 49 -2.65 -15.64 0.37
N THR A 50 -2.51 -14.33 0.15
CA THR A 50 -2.02 -13.79 -1.14
C THR A 50 -0.50 -13.85 -1.26
N GLY A 51 0.21 -14.08 -0.15
CA GLY A 51 1.67 -14.01 -0.10
C GLY A 51 2.22 -12.62 -0.44
N TRP A 52 1.39 -11.57 -0.32
CA TRP A 52 1.75 -10.24 -0.79
C TRP A 52 2.90 -9.65 0.06
N SER A 53 4.04 -9.45 -0.57
CA SER A 53 5.26 -8.94 0.07
C SER A 53 5.66 -7.56 -0.44
N VAL A 54 6.60 -6.92 0.27
CA VAL A 54 7.22 -5.67 -0.18
C VAL A 54 7.93 -5.87 -1.53
N ASP A 55 8.58 -7.01 -1.73
CA ASP A 55 9.28 -7.34 -2.99
C ASP A 55 8.31 -7.50 -4.17
N ILE A 56 7.14 -8.13 -3.94
CA ILE A 56 6.09 -8.25 -4.95
C ILE A 56 5.55 -6.85 -5.31
N SER A 57 5.32 -6.02 -4.29
CA SER A 57 4.85 -4.64 -4.47
C SER A 57 5.86 -3.82 -5.28
N LEU A 58 7.15 -3.93 -4.96
CA LEU A 58 8.23 -3.23 -5.66
C LEU A 58 8.34 -3.69 -7.12
N THR A 59 8.24 -5.00 -7.37
CA THR A 59 8.25 -5.55 -8.74
C THR A 59 7.10 -4.97 -9.56
N LYS A 60 5.89 -4.92 -9.00
CA LYS A 60 4.73 -4.32 -9.67
C LYS A 60 4.92 -2.82 -9.92
N LEU A 61 5.42 -2.08 -8.94
CA LEU A 61 5.70 -0.64 -9.11
C LEU A 61 6.73 -0.40 -10.22
N LYS A 62 7.80 -1.19 -10.30
CA LYS A 62 8.78 -1.10 -11.40
C LYS A 62 8.13 -1.29 -12.77
N THR A 63 7.23 -2.28 -12.91
CA THR A 63 6.50 -2.49 -14.18
C THR A 63 5.62 -1.30 -14.55
N VAL A 64 4.96 -0.67 -13.56
CA VAL A 64 4.13 0.51 -13.77
C VAL A 64 4.99 1.71 -14.16
N ILE A 65 6.10 1.95 -13.46
CA ILE A 65 7.03 3.05 -13.77
C ILE A 65 7.57 2.89 -15.19
N ALA A 66 8.04 1.71 -15.57
CA ALA A 66 8.54 1.44 -16.91
C ALA A 66 7.47 1.68 -17.99
N ALA A 67 6.25 1.19 -17.76
CA ALA A 67 5.13 1.41 -18.67
C ALA A 67 4.75 2.91 -18.76
N SER A 68 4.75 3.64 -17.65
CA SER A 68 4.46 5.07 -17.63
C SER A 68 5.53 5.88 -18.36
N MET A 69 6.81 5.54 -18.19
CA MET A 69 7.92 6.17 -18.92
C MET A 69 7.81 5.91 -20.43
N ALA A 70 7.54 4.68 -20.84
CA ALA A 70 7.35 4.33 -22.25
C ALA A 70 6.17 5.07 -22.91
N ASN A 71 5.12 5.39 -22.14
CA ASN A 71 3.95 6.13 -22.60
C ASN A 71 4.05 7.65 -22.41
N ASN A 72 5.22 8.19 -22.04
CA ASN A 72 5.43 9.62 -21.73
C ASN A 72 4.51 10.15 -20.60
N GLN A 73 4.05 9.28 -19.70
CA GLN A 73 3.21 9.63 -18.55
C GLN A 73 4.08 9.87 -17.31
N TYR A 74 4.91 10.91 -17.38
CA TYR A 74 5.93 11.19 -16.36
C TYR A 74 5.35 11.41 -14.95
N SER A 75 4.16 12.00 -14.83
CA SER A 75 3.48 12.17 -13.54
C SER A 75 3.13 10.83 -12.86
N SER A 76 2.75 9.82 -13.65
CA SER A 76 2.46 8.48 -13.17
C SER A 76 3.74 7.74 -12.79
N ALA A 77 4.81 7.92 -13.57
CA ALA A 77 6.13 7.39 -13.24
C ALA A 77 6.66 7.96 -11.91
N VAL A 78 6.57 9.29 -11.71
CA VAL A 78 6.95 9.94 -10.45
C VAL A 78 6.13 9.40 -9.28
N SER A 79 4.82 9.22 -9.46
CA SER A 79 3.95 8.66 -8.41
C SER A 79 4.35 7.23 -8.02
N GLY A 80 4.72 6.40 -9.02
CA GLY A 80 5.24 5.06 -8.79
C GLY A 80 6.56 5.06 -8.02
N ILE A 81 7.48 5.99 -8.34
CA ILE A 81 8.76 6.15 -7.64
C ILE A 81 8.53 6.58 -6.18
N VAL A 82 7.65 7.56 -5.94
CA VAL A 82 7.29 8.00 -4.59
C VAL A 82 6.67 6.87 -3.78
N ALA A 83 5.78 6.08 -4.38
CA ALA A 83 5.21 4.91 -3.74
C ALA A 83 6.27 3.85 -3.40
N ALA A 84 7.27 3.64 -4.27
CA ALA A 84 8.37 2.72 -4.00
C ALA A 84 9.25 3.19 -2.82
N ASN A 85 9.52 4.50 -2.73
CA ASN A 85 10.28 5.07 -1.61
C ASN A 85 9.54 4.97 -0.28
N ARG A 86 8.22 5.14 -0.30
CA ARG A 86 7.33 4.97 0.87
C ARG A 86 7.36 3.58 1.47
N LEU A 87 7.53 2.54 0.64
CA LEU A 87 7.65 1.17 1.14
C LEU A 87 8.83 0.99 2.12
N PHE A 88 9.82 1.89 2.05
CA PHE A 88 11.01 1.89 2.90
C PHE A 88 11.09 3.11 3.82
N ASN A 89 9.99 3.86 4.00
CA ASN A 89 9.91 5.08 4.81
C ASN A 89 10.93 6.17 4.42
N LEU A 90 11.36 6.20 3.16
CA LEU A 90 12.38 7.17 2.70
C LEU A 90 11.80 8.56 2.36
N ASP A 91 10.48 8.71 2.44
CA ASP A 91 9.80 10.01 2.31
C ASP A 91 9.59 10.72 3.64
N GLN A 92 9.96 10.07 4.76
CA GLN A 92 9.99 10.74 6.06
C GLN A 92 11.21 11.67 6.13
N PRO A 93 11.06 12.89 6.64
CA PRO A 93 12.21 13.72 6.94
C PRO A 93 13.12 12.92 7.87
N GLN A 94 14.36 12.71 7.47
CA GLN A 94 15.36 12.12 8.35
C GLN A 94 15.51 13.09 9.51
N ASP A 95 15.12 12.67 10.72
CA ASP A 95 15.57 13.33 11.94
C ASP A 95 17.09 13.32 11.86
N THR A 96 17.68 14.50 11.70
CA THR A 96 19.12 14.69 11.56
C THR A 96 19.80 14.53 12.92
N ASP A 97 19.60 13.39 13.57
CA ASP A 97 20.52 12.93 14.60
C ASP A 97 21.73 12.35 13.87
N GLN A 98 22.72 13.22 13.64
CA GLN A 98 23.98 12.95 12.93
C GLN A 98 24.84 11.85 13.59
N ASN A 99 24.37 11.23 14.68
CA ASN A 99 25.03 10.16 15.42
C ASN A 99 24.39 8.77 15.20
N LYS A 100 23.42 8.61 14.30
CA LYS A 100 22.83 7.30 14.02
C LYS A 100 23.74 6.49 13.10
N GLU A 101 24.47 5.53 13.66
CA GLU A 101 25.14 4.50 12.88
C GLU A 101 24.07 3.76 12.06
N LEU A 102 24.01 4.03 10.75
CA LEU A 102 23.15 3.32 9.81
C LEU A 102 23.50 1.82 9.85
N ASP A 103 22.55 1.00 10.28
CA ASP A 103 22.67 -0.47 10.27
C ASP A 103 22.95 -0.97 8.84
N GLU A 104 23.70 -2.06 8.70
CA GLU A 104 24.07 -2.63 7.39
C GLU A 104 22.84 -3.00 6.54
N SER A 105 21.70 -3.28 7.17
CA SER A 105 20.41 -3.53 6.52
C SER A 105 19.83 -2.29 5.84
N GLU A 106 19.95 -1.12 6.47
CA GLU A 106 19.50 0.18 5.92
C GLU A 106 20.44 0.64 4.80
N ARG A 107 21.74 0.41 4.95
CA ARG A 107 22.75 0.63 3.88
C ARG A 107 22.51 -0.26 2.67
N ALA A 108 22.13 -1.52 2.89
CA ALA A 108 21.78 -2.45 1.81
C ALA A 108 20.49 -2.01 1.07
N ALA A 109 19.48 -1.52 1.80
CA ALA A 109 18.26 -0.97 1.20
C ALA A 109 18.55 0.28 0.36
N ALA A 110 19.37 1.21 0.86
CA ALA A 110 19.81 2.40 0.14
C ALA A 110 20.59 2.05 -1.14
N ARG A 111 21.51 1.07 -1.08
CA ARG A 111 22.25 0.58 -2.26
C ARG A 111 21.34 -0.06 -3.32
N ARG A 112 20.31 -0.82 -2.91
CA ARG A 112 19.34 -1.40 -3.84
C ARG A 112 18.54 -0.32 -4.58
N ILE A 113 18.24 0.79 -3.92
CA ILE A 113 17.50 1.92 -4.51
C ILE A 113 18.41 2.77 -5.40
N ALA A 114 19.66 3.02 -5.01
CA ALA A 114 20.63 3.70 -5.88
C ALA A 114 20.82 2.96 -7.21
N ASN A 115 20.81 1.63 -7.21
CA ASN A 115 20.81 0.84 -8.43
C ASN A 115 19.52 1.01 -9.26
N ILE A 116 18.36 1.26 -8.65
CA ILE A 116 17.11 1.55 -9.37
C ILE A 116 17.16 2.93 -10.03
N THR A 117 17.80 3.91 -9.39
CA THR A 117 17.93 5.28 -9.91
C THR A 117 19.02 5.43 -10.98
N LEU A 118 20.02 4.53 -11.00
CA LEU A 118 21.19 4.60 -11.88
C LEU A 118 21.18 3.62 -13.07
N THR A 119 20.38 2.54 -13.07
CA THR A 119 20.24 1.66 -14.25
C THR A 119 19.22 2.20 -15.27
N GLY A 120 19.35 3.49 -15.59
CA GLY A 120 18.72 4.10 -16.77
C GLY A 120 19.45 3.78 -18.08
N ASP A 121 20.50 2.96 -18.05
CA ASP A 121 21.39 2.71 -19.20
C ASP A 121 21.09 1.43 -20.02
N ASP A 122 20.15 0.57 -19.61
CA ASP A 122 19.83 -0.65 -20.38
C ASP A 122 18.74 -0.45 -21.46
N VAL A 123 18.39 0.80 -21.78
CA VAL A 123 17.65 1.13 -23.01
C VAL A 123 18.61 1.71 -24.06
N LYS A 124 19.65 0.94 -24.39
CA LYS A 124 20.43 1.13 -25.62
C LYS A 124 20.29 -0.11 -26.50
N THR A 125 19.49 0.06 -27.55
CA THR A 125 19.68 -0.50 -28.89
C THR A 125 20.17 -1.95 -28.99
N ALA A 126 19.23 -2.86 -29.26
CA ALA A 126 19.38 -3.93 -30.24
C ALA A 126 18.00 -4.29 -30.81
#